data_AF-A0A9D1LIN8-F1
#
_entry.id   AF-A0A9D1LIN8-F1
#
_cell.length_a   1.000
_cell.length_b   1.000
_cell.length_c   1.000
_cell.angle_alpha   90.00
_cell.angle_beta   90.00
_cell.angle_gamma   90.00
#
_symmetry.space_group_name_H-M   'P 1'
#
loop_
_entity.id
_entity.type
_entity.pdbx_description
1 polymer ?
#
loop_
_entity_poly.entity_id
_entity_poly.type
_entity_poly.pdbx_seq_one_letter_code
_entity_poly.pdbx_strand_id
1 'polypeptide(L)'
;MTYEEIQKMVKIFGFAIVSGFGATLVPSLYYMVNKLPSVEEHNIFKRKVNDNATKYSKQINEYNKYISQYCDEIKKLNLSDLELFIKLFDDLWKHIDGYYITRHVILGFERLYLYKENKGCCRHFVDDMVAKLNYINPKYNATRIIVYADVDNIFNHAYYLPIKRRTLLNKHNEEVSGEYDDKKYGNHAVCAVDIPGKNITLMLDPTNNVIGYFKGKKIITFGGNKTSYKYIKKENYITNKTNTFIKHEVKTGINKLELDGKINDLYGKEAQEQAYWKVSYIDGENKGFQKSL
;
A
#
# COMPACT_ATOMS: atom_id res chain seq x y z
N MET A 1 -20.88 -0.81 -14.01
CA MET A 1 -21.44 -1.98 -13.32
C MET A 1 -21.23 -1.81 -11.82
N THR A 2 -22.30 -1.52 -11.09
CA THR A 2 -22.28 -1.32 -9.63
C THR A 2 -22.15 -2.67 -8.92
N TYR A 3 -21.73 -2.66 -7.65
CA TYR A 3 -21.66 -3.88 -6.84
C TYR A 3 -23.03 -4.57 -6.70
N GLU A 4 -24.11 -3.79 -6.66
CA GLU A 4 -25.49 -4.27 -6.67
C GLU A 4 -25.87 -4.94 -8.00
N GLU A 5 -25.42 -4.39 -9.14
CA GLU A 5 -25.62 -4.99 -10.46
C GLU A 5 -24.88 -6.33 -10.59
N ILE A 6 -23.66 -6.44 -10.04
CA ILE A 6 -22.89 -7.69 -10.02
C ILE A 6 -23.58 -8.74 -9.14
N GLN A 7 -24.09 -8.38 -7.97
CA GLN A 7 -24.83 -9.29 -7.09
C GLN A 7 -26.18 -9.71 -7.69
N LYS A 8 -26.91 -8.81 -8.35
CA LYS A 8 -28.13 -9.14 -9.10
C LYS A 8 -27.82 -10.12 -10.23
N MET A 9 -26.77 -9.88 -11.02
CA MET A 9 -26.36 -10.82 -12.06
C MET A 9 -25.98 -12.18 -11.47
N VAL A 10 -25.21 -12.23 -10.38
CA VAL A 10 -24.85 -13.50 -9.72
C VAL A 10 -26.07 -14.23 -9.15
N LYS A 11 -27.07 -13.52 -8.60
CA LYS A 11 -28.34 -14.13 -8.17
C LYS A 11 -29.15 -14.66 -9.34
N ILE A 12 -29.26 -13.91 -10.43
CA ILE A 12 -30.00 -14.31 -11.64
C ILE A 12 -29.33 -15.51 -12.32
N PHE A 13 -28.02 -15.48 -12.51
CA PHE A 13 -27.25 -16.58 -13.11
C PHE A 13 -27.15 -17.80 -12.18
N GLY A 14 -27.06 -17.58 -10.86
CA GLY A 14 -27.10 -18.67 -9.86
C GLY A 14 -28.44 -19.40 -9.83
N PHE A 15 -29.56 -18.70 -10.07
CA PHE A 15 -30.89 -19.31 -10.14
C PHE A 15 -31.12 -20.06 -11.46
N ALA A 16 -30.62 -19.53 -12.59
CA ALA A 16 -30.75 -20.18 -13.90
C ALA A 16 -30.06 -21.56 -13.95
N ILE A 17 -28.89 -21.70 -13.31
CA ILE A 17 -28.12 -22.97 -13.28
C ILE A 17 -28.80 -24.04 -12.41
N VAL A 18 -29.59 -23.67 -11.41
CA VAL A 18 -30.30 -24.63 -10.54
C VAL A 18 -31.50 -25.27 -11.25
N SER A 19 -31.99 -24.68 -12.35
CA SER A 19 -33.17 -25.18 -13.09
C SER A 19 -32.87 -26.05 -14.31
N GLY A 20 -31.61 -26.19 -14.72
CA GLY A 20 -31.24 -27.10 -15.81
C GLY A 20 -29.75 -27.06 -16.12
N PHE A 21 -29.11 -28.23 -16.09
CA PHE A 21 -27.68 -28.55 -16.31
C PHE A 21 -26.79 -28.64 -15.06
N GLY A 22 -26.53 -29.90 -14.66
CA GLY A 22 -25.21 -30.37 -14.24
C GLY A 22 -24.72 -29.96 -12.85
N ALA A 23 -24.84 -30.89 -11.89
CA ALA A 23 -24.40 -30.78 -10.50
C ALA A 23 -22.87 -30.66 -10.26
N THR A 24 -22.07 -30.25 -11.26
CA THR A 24 -20.60 -30.14 -11.15
C THR A 24 -20.08 -28.70 -11.10
N LEU A 25 -20.93 -27.68 -11.31
CA LEU A 25 -20.55 -26.25 -11.25
C LEU A 25 -21.05 -25.50 -10.00
N VAL A 26 -21.89 -26.13 -9.17
CA VAL A 26 -22.54 -25.48 -8.01
C VAL A 26 -21.59 -25.26 -6.81
N PRO A 27 -20.66 -26.17 -6.47
CA PRO A 27 -19.76 -25.95 -5.33
C PRO A 27 -18.84 -24.75 -5.50
N SER A 28 -18.40 -24.45 -6.73
CA SER A 28 -17.46 -23.34 -6.99
C SER A 28 -18.13 -21.96 -6.88
N LEU A 29 -19.39 -21.82 -7.32
CA LEU A 29 -20.15 -20.57 -7.17
C LEU A 29 -20.58 -20.33 -5.71
N TYR A 30 -21.06 -21.37 -5.02
CA TYR A 30 -21.42 -21.29 -3.60
C TYR A 30 -20.20 -20.99 -2.70
N TYR A 31 -19.03 -21.54 -3.04
CA TYR A 31 -17.74 -21.25 -2.38
C TYR A 31 -17.18 -19.86 -2.76
N MET A 32 -17.61 -19.29 -3.88
CA MET A 32 -17.27 -17.92 -4.27
C MET A 32 -18.05 -16.87 -3.46
N VAL A 33 -19.33 -17.12 -3.17
CA VAL A 33 -20.24 -16.20 -2.44
C VAL A 33 -19.95 -16.14 -0.93
N ASN A 34 -19.58 -17.26 -0.29
CA ASN A 34 -19.38 -17.35 1.17
C ASN A 34 -18.03 -16.82 1.71
N LYS A 35 -17.35 -15.94 0.99
CA LYS A 35 -15.99 -15.47 1.35
C LYS A 35 -15.69 -14.02 0.93
N LEU A 36 -16.74 -13.23 0.68
CA LEU A 36 -16.68 -11.76 0.61
C LEU A 36 -17.15 -11.23 1.98
N PRO A 37 -16.69 -10.05 2.44
CA PRO A 37 -17.43 -9.37 3.49
C PRO A 37 -18.87 -9.20 3.02
N SER A 38 -19.81 -9.50 3.92
CA SER A 38 -21.23 -9.32 3.63
C SER A 38 -21.48 -7.89 3.16
N VAL A 39 -22.53 -7.69 2.36
CA VAL A 39 -23.00 -6.36 1.93
C VAL A 39 -23.14 -5.43 3.16
N GLU A 40 -23.54 -6.01 4.28
CA GLU A 40 -23.68 -5.36 5.57
C GLU A 40 -22.33 -4.87 6.14
N GLU A 41 -21.29 -5.72 6.18
CA GLU A 41 -19.94 -5.32 6.61
C GLU A 41 -19.35 -4.20 5.73
N HIS A 42 -19.56 -4.27 4.42
CA HIS A 42 -19.15 -3.21 3.49
C HIS A 42 -19.85 -1.88 3.79
N ASN A 43 -21.16 -1.92 4.02
CA ASN A 43 -21.96 -0.73 4.32
C ASN A 43 -21.61 -0.13 5.69
N ILE A 44 -21.34 -0.97 6.69
CA ILE A 44 -20.87 -0.53 8.02
C ILE A 44 -19.54 0.19 7.90
N PHE A 45 -18.58 -0.39 7.17
CA PHE A 45 -17.28 0.25 6.93
C PHE A 45 -17.44 1.61 6.26
N LYS A 46 -18.20 1.67 5.16
CA LYS A 46 -18.41 2.92 4.41
C LYS A 46 -19.05 4.00 5.29
N ARG A 47 -20.05 3.63 6.11
CA ARG A 47 -20.68 4.54 7.07
C ARG A 47 -19.65 5.07 8.08
N LYS A 48 -18.87 4.18 8.70
CA LYS A 48 -17.86 4.57 9.69
C LYS A 48 -16.80 5.50 9.12
N VAL A 49 -16.40 5.29 7.86
CA VAL A 49 -15.47 6.21 7.20
C VAL A 49 -16.11 7.57 6.92
N ASN A 50 -17.37 7.62 6.49
CA ASN A 50 -18.10 8.88 6.31
C ASN A 50 -18.28 9.63 7.65
N ASP A 51 -18.64 8.91 8.71
CA ASP A 51 -18.77 9.48 10.06
C ASP A 51 -17.44 10.06 10.53
N ASN A 52 -16.33 9.36 10.29
CA ASN A 52 -14.99 9.86 10.56
C ASN A 52 -14.63 11.08 9.71
N ALA A 53 -15.04 11.11 8.43
CA ALA A 53 -14.79 12.27 7.57
C ALA A 53 -15.46 13.54 8.11
N THR A 54 -16.67 13.41 8.63
CA THR A 54 -17.38 14.52 9.29
C THR A 54 -16.72 14.87 10.63
N LYS A 55 -16.54 13.87 11.50
CA LYS A 55 -16.01 14.04 12.86
C LYS A 55 -14.60 14.65 12.88
N TYR A 56 -13.75 14.27 11.94
CA TYR A 56 -12.35 14.70 11.86
C TYR A 56 -12.09 15.71 10.73
N SER A 57 -13.14 16.33 10.18
CA SER A 57 -13.06 17.24 9.03
C SER A 57 -12.02 18.35 9.19
N LYS A 58 -11.94 18.97 10.37
CA LYS A 58 -10.94 20.00 10.67
C LYS A 58 -9.51 19.46 10.53
N GLN A 59 -9.22 18.31 11.14
CA GLN A 59 -7.88 17.73 11.11
C GLN A 59 -7.53 17.17 9.74
N ILE A 60 -8.51 16.68 8.99
CA ILE A 60 -8.36 16.29 7.58
C ILE A 60 -7.95 17.50 6.75
N ASN A 61 -8.60 18.66 6.94
CA ASN A 61 -8.27 19.88 6.22
C ASN A 61 -6.87 20.42 6.58
N GLU A 62 -6.52 20.40 7.87
CA GLU A 62 -5.17 20.77 8.34
C GLU A 62 -4.10 19.87 7.72
N TYR A 63 -4.31 18.55 7.74
CA TYR A 63 -3.41 17.58 7.11
C TYR A 63 -3.32 17.81 5.59
N ASN A 64 -4.45 18.00 4.91
CA ASN A 64 -4.46 18.23 3.46
C ASN A 64 -3.67 19.48 3.08
N LYS A 65 -3.78 20.56 3.87
CA LYS A 65 -2.97 21.78 3.68
C LYS A 65 -1.49 21.49 3.92
N TYR A 66 -1.15 20.79 4.99
CA TYR A 66 0.23 20.39 5.27
C TYR A 66 0.85 19.57 4.12
N ILE A 67 0.17 18.51 3.65
CA ILE A 67 0.71 17.68 2.57
C ILE A 67 0.75 18.40 1.23
N SER A 68 -0.16 19.35 0.98
CA SER A 68 -0.17 20.10 -0.28
C SER A 68 1.14 20.88 -0.46
N GLN A 69 1.55 21.60 0.59
CA GLN A 69 2.80 22.36 0.60
C GLN A 69 4.01 21.44 0.42
N TYR A 70 4.10 20.37 1.21
CA TYR A 70 5.17 19.38 1.08
C TYR A 70 5.26 18.80 -0.34
N CYS A 71 4.13 18.34 -0.88
CA CYS A 71 4.12 17.69 -2.19
C CYS A 71 4.43 18.68 -3.33
N ASP A 72 4.04 19.94 -3.19
CA ASP A 72 4.38 20.97 -4.19
C ASP A 72 5.88 21.31 -4.18
N GLU A 73 6.56 21.25 -3.03
CA GLU A 73 8.03 21.31 -2.99
C GLU A 73 8.67 20.08 -3.64
N ILE A 74 8.17 18.88 -3.33
CA ILE A 74 8.66 17.63 -3.94
C ILE A 74 8.54 17.65 -5.47
N LYS A 75 7.45 18.19 -6.03
CA LYS A 75 7.28 18.32 -7.48
C LYS A 75 8.38 19.19 -8.13
N LYS A 76 8.87 20.22 -7.44
CA LYS A 76 9.93 21.11 -7.96
C LYS A 76 11.27 20.41 -8.12
N LEU A 77 11.50 19.32 -7.38
CA LEU A 77 12.73 18.53 -7.47
C LEU A 77 12.85 17.74 -8.78
N ASN A 78 11.77 17.60 -9.54
CA ASN A 78 11.74 16.91 -10.85
C ASN A 78 12.38 15.51 -10.81
N LEU A 79 12.08 14.75 -9.77
CA LEU A 79 12.60 13.40 -9.55
C LEU A 79 11.95 12.40 -10.52
N SER A 80 12.69 11.36 -10.92
CA SER A 80 12.10 10.17 -11.54
C SER A 80 11.18 9.44 -10.55
N ASP A 81 10.32 8.54 -11.06
CA ASP A 81 9.40 7.76 -10.19
C ASP A 81 10.15 7.03 -9.07
N LEU A 82 11.30 6.41 -9.38
CA LEU A 82 12.07 5.65 -8.38
C LEU A 82 12.71 6.56 -7.33
N GLU A 83 13.34 7.65 -7.77
CA GLU A 83 13.92 8.66 -6.87
C GLU A 83 12.84 9.28 -5.98
N LEU A 84 11.65 9.54 -6.53
CA LEU A 84 10.51 10.02 -5.77
C LEU A 84 10.09 9.05 -4.68
N PHE A 85 9.93 7.76 -4.99
CA PHE A 85 9.51 6.77 -4.00
C PHE A 85 10.51 6.64 -2.86
N ILE A 86 11.80 6.67 -3.18
CA ILE A 86 12.88 6.62 -2.19
C ILE A 86 12.91 7.89 -1.35
N LYS A 87 12.73 9.07 -1.95
CA LYS A 87 12.60 10.34 -1.25
C LYS A 87 11.45 10.31 -0.23
N LEU A 88 10.30 9.74 -0.59
CA LEU A 88 9.17 9.60 0.33
C LEU A 88 9.45 8.62 1.48
N PHE A 89 10.19 7.52 1.25
CA PHE A 89 10.64 6.64 2.33
C PHE A 89 11.61 7.35 3.27
N ASP A 90 12.57 8.06 2.70
CA ASP A 90 13.62 8.73 3.46
C ASP A 90 13.05 9.85 4.34
N ASP A 91 12.21 10.72 3.75
CA ASP A 91 11.51 11.79 4.49
C ASP A 91 10.62 11.25 5.60
N LEU A 92 9.90 10.16 5.35
CA LEU A 92 9.09 9.51 6.39
C LEU A 92 9.97 9.18 7.60
N TRP A 93 11.08 8.46 7.41
CA TRP A 93 11.94 8.02 8.51
C TRP A 93 12.78 9.13 9.13
N LYS A 94 13.01 10.23 8.43
CA LYS A 94 13.64 11.43 9.00
C LYS A 94 12.69 12.18 9.91
N HIS A 95 11.41 12.27 9.55
CA HIS A 95 10.47 13.13 10.26
C HIS A 95 9.75 12.44 11.42
N ILE A 96 9.55 11.12 11.40
CA ILE A 96 8.84 10.41 12.48
C ILE A 96 9.76 10.05 13.66
N ASP A 97 9.24 9.99 14.87
CA ASP A 97 9.96 9.52 16.05
C ASP A 97 10.37 8.05 15.88
N GLY A 98 9.47 7.24 15.32
CA GLY A 98 9.77 5.86 14.92
C GLY A 98 8.53 4.97 14.75
N TYR A 99 8.80 3.71 14.48
CA TYR A 99 7.81 2.65 14.47
C TYR A 99 7.25 2.43 15.87
N TYR A 100 5.92 2.45 15.95
CA TYR A 100 5.16 2.30 17.19
C TYR A 100 3.91 1.47 16.95
N ILE A 101 3.78 0.37 17.69
CA ILE A 101 2.60 -0.49 17.63
C ILE A 101 1.51 0.19 18.45
N THR A 102 0.46 0.66 17.76
CA THR A 102 -0.72 1.28 18.36
C THR A 102 -2.00 0.68 17.78
N ARG A 103 -3.06 0.62 18.58
CA ARG A 103 -4.41 0.27 18.12
C ARG A 103 -5.24 1.49 17.70
N HIS A 104 -4.71 2.69 17.87
CA HIS A 104 -5.41 3.92 17.45
C HIS A 104 -5.47 3.98 15.92
N VAL A 105 -6.68 3.78 15.39
CA VAL A 105 -6.96 3.78 13.95
C VAL A 105 -8.17 4.64 13.70
N ILE A 106 -7.98 5.74 12.98
CA ILE A 106 -9.08 6.52 12.39
C ILE A 106 -9.34 5.91 11.02
N LEU A 107 -10.31 5.01 10.95
CA LEU A 107 -10.63 4.27 9.72
C LEU A 107 -10.84 5.23 8.53
N GLY A 108 -10.08 5.04 7.45
CA GLY A 108 -10.08 5.87 6.22
C GLY A 108 -9.17 7.11 6.29
N PHE A 109 -8.63 7.40 7.47
CA PHE A 109 -7.81 8.57 7.77
C PHE A 109 -6.68 8.22 8.73
N GLU A 110 -6.10 7.03 8.59
CA GLU A 110 -5.06 6.50 9.46
C GLU A 110 -3.83 7.42 9.52
N ARG A 111 -3.49 8.09 8.41
CA ARG A 111 -2.42 9.10 8.35
C ARG A 111 -2.55 10.24 9.36
N LEU A 112 -3.76 10.54 9.86
CA LEU A 112 -3.95 11.59 10.87
C LEU A 112 -3.29 11.25 12.21
N TYR A 113 -3.18 9.96 12.56
CA TYR A 113 -2.44 9.55 13.76
C TYR A 113 -0.95 9.85 13.58
N LEU A 114 -0.39 9.47 12.42
CA LEU A 114 1.01 9.74 12.09
C LEU A 114 1.32 11.24 12.13
N TYR A 115 0.45 12.04 11.52
CA TYR A 115 0.59 13.50 11.46
C TYR A 115 0.62 14.16 12.84
N LYS A 116 -0.18 13.66 13.80
CA LYS A 116 -0.29 14.26 15.14
C LYS A 116 0.75 13.73 16.12
N GLU A 117 0.97 12.43 16.11
CA GLU A 117 1.75 11.73 17.12
C GLU A 117 3.20 11.51 16.68
N ASN A 118 3.52 11.85 15.44
CA ASN A 118 4.82 11.65 14.82
C ASN A 118 5.35 10.21 14.91
N LYS A 119 4.47 9.23 15.10
CA LYS A 119 4.80 7.80 15.25
C LYS A 119 3.66 6.94 14.76
N GLY A 120 3.94 5.66 14.50
CA GLY A 120 2.89 4.70 14.13
C GLY A 120 3.43 3.42 13.52
N CYS A 121 2.54 2.61 12.98
CA CYS A 121 2.86 1.38 12.26
C CYS A 121 2.42 1.41 10.79
N CYS A 122 2.61 0.29 10.09
CA CYS A 122 2.45 0.13 8.63
C CYS A 122 1.20 0.78 8.02
N ARG A 123 0.03 0.61 8.64
CA ARG A 123 -1.23 1.20 8.14
C ARG A 123 -1.22 2.73 8.08
N HIS A 124 -0.52 3.40 8.98
CA HIS A 124 -0.45 4.86 9.01
C HIS A 124 0.58 5.37 7.99
N PHE A 125 1.74 4.71 7.91
CA PHE A 125 2.80 5.05 6.96
C PHE A 125 2.31 4.89 5.51
N VAL A 126 1.58 3.80 5.23
CA VAL A 126 1.04 3.54 3.91
C VAL A 126 -0.09 4.49 3.54
N ASP A 127 -0.98 4.83 4.47
CA ASP A 127 -2.06 5.81 4.18
C ASP A 127 -1.49 7.21 3.87
N ASP A 128 -0.46 7.64 4.60
CA ASP A 128 0.25 8.89 4.32
C ASP A 128 0.96 8.87 2.97
N MET A 129 1.66 7.78 2.65
CA MET A 129 2.31 7.57 1.35
C MET A 129 1.32 7.61 0.19
N VAL A 130 0.17 6.92 0.32
CA VAL A 130 -0.89 6.91 -0.70
C VAL A 130 -1.43 8.32 -0.93
N ALA A 131 -1.66 9.09 0.14
CA ALA A 131 -2.14 10.47 0.03
C ALA A 131 -1.12 11.36 -0.70
N LYS A 132 0.16 11.28 -0.33
CA LYS A 132 1.26 12.04 -0.96
C LYS A 132 1.43 11.68 -2.43
N LEU A 133 1.55 10.40 -2.78
CA LEU A 133 1.72 9.95 -4.17
C LEU A 133 0.57 10.43 -5.06
N ASN A 134 -0.66 10.27 -4.60
CA ASN A 134 -1.85 10.67 -5.36
C ASN A 134 -2.06 12.19 -5.45
N TYR A 135 -1.42 12.97 -4.56
CA TYR A 135 -1.34 14.43 -4.68
C TYR A 135 -0.25 14.84 -5.68
N ILE A 136 0.92 14.20 -5.62
CA ILE A 136 2.06 14.48 -6.49
C ILE A 136 1.71 14.17 -7.94
N ASN A 137 1.17 12.98 -8.20
CA ASN A 137 0.72 12.59 -9.53
C ASN A 137 -0.55 11.73 -9.43
N PRO A 138 -1.72 12.29 -9.77
CA PRO A 138 -2.98 11.54 -9.74
C PRO A 138 -3.00 10.29 -10.64
N LYS A 139 -2.13 10.21 -11.66
CA LYS A 139 -2.03 9.02 -12.54
C LYS A 139 -1.38 7.83 -11.85
N TYR A 140 -0.74 8.01 -10.69
CA TYR A 140 -0.20 6.91 -9.91
C TYR A 140 -1.27 5.96 -9.39
N ASN A 141 -2.52 6.43 -9.21
CA ASN A 141 -3.62 5.63 -8.69
C ASN A 141 -3.16 4.80 -7.48
N ALA A 142 -2.43 5.43 -6.56
CA ALA A 142 -1.82 4.76 -5.43
C ALA A 142 -2.93 4.27 -4.48
N THR A 143 -2.79 3.05 -3.99
CA THR A 143 -3.79 2.42 -3.12
C THR A 143 -3.13 1.67 -1.99
N ARG A 144 -3.79 1.65 -0.83
CA ARG A 144 -3.39 0.77 0.26
C ARG A 144 -3.86 -0.65 -0.01
N ILE A 145 -2.98 -1.63 0.19
CA ILE A 145 -3.31 -3.05 0.13
C ILE A 145 -2.89 -3.71 1.45
N ILE A 146 -3.77 -4.56 1.98
CA ILE A 146 -3.45 -5.42 3.12
C ILE A 146 -2.90 -6.74 2.59
N VAL A 147 -1.78 -7.18 3.15
CA VAL A 147 -1.03 -8.35 2.71
C VAL A 147 -0.67 -9.24 3.89
N TYR A 148 -0.34 -10.49 3.59
CA TYR A 148 0.32 -11.38 4.52
C TYR A 148 1.82 -11.27 4.29
N ALA A 149 2.46 -10.61 5.24
CA ALA A 149 3.90 -10.56 5.41
C ALA A 149 4.35 -11.86 6.09
N ASP A 150 5.11 -12.66 5.36
CA ASP A 150 5.85 -13.78 5.92
C ASP A 150 7.12 -13.21 6.54
N VAL A 151 7.05 -12.95 7.85
CA VAL A 151 8.04 -12.16 8.60
C VAL A 151 9.45 -12.74 8.43
N ASP A 152 9.59 -14.06 8.53
CA ASP A 152 10.87 -14.75 8.38
C ASP A 152 11.44 -14.64 6.97
N ASN A 153 10.58 -14.63 5.95
CA ASN A 153 10.99 -14.57 4.56
C ASN A 153 11.33 -13.13 4.13
N ILE A 154 10.64 -12.13 4.69
CA ILE A 154 10.94 -10.71 4.46
C ILE A 154 12.33 -10.36 4.98
N PHE A 155 12.60 -10.63 6.26
CA PHE A 155 13.86 -10.27 6.91
C PHE A 155 15.10 -10.92 6.30
N ASN A 156 14.95 -12.12 5.72
CA ASN A 156 16.08 -12.88 5.20
C ASN A 156 16.31 -12.71 3.70
N HIS A 157 15.32 -12.21 2.95
CA HIS A 157 15.36 -12.30 1.49
C HIS A 157 14.94 -11.05 0.71
N ALA A 158 14.50 -9.98 1.38
CA ALA A 158 14.28 -8.70 0.72
C ALA A 158 15.56 -7.84 0.67
N TYR A 159 15.72 -7.06 -0.39
CA TYR A 159 16.66 -5.94 -0.37
C TYR A 159 16.01 -4.75 0.34
N TYR A 160 16.71 -4.23 1.34
CA TYR A 160 16.30 -3.07 2.13
C TYR A 160 17.12 -1.87 1.71
N LEU A 161 16.46 -0.77 1.38
CA LEU A 161 17.16 0.50 1.20
C LEU A 161 17.88 0.89 2.51
N PRO A 162 19.08 1.50 2.44
CA PRO A 162 19.90 1.85 3.60
C PRO A 162 19.36 3.07 4.38
N ILE A 163 18.04 3.19 4.50
CA ILE A 163 17.35 4.25 5.25
C ILE A 163 17.22 3.82 6.71
N LYS A 164 17.71 4.66 7.62
CA LYS A 164 17.77 4.35 9.05
C LYS A 164 16.37 4.34 9.67
N ARG A 165 15.95 3.16 10.15
CA ARG A 165 14.69 2.98 10.88
C ARG A 165 14.88 3.13 12.39
N ARG A 166 13.85 3.64 13.06
CA ARG A 166 13.79 3.74 14.53
C ARG A 166 12.58 2.96 15.03
N THR A 167 12.77 2.15 16.07
CA THR A 167 11.67 1.44 16.72
C THR A 167 11.55 1.94 18.15
N LEU A 168 10.35 2.37 18.54
CA LEU A 168 10.07 2.82 19.89
C LEU A 168 9.65 1.61 20.73
N LEU A 169 10.37 1.34 21.82
CA LEU A 169 10.02 0.29 22.77
C LEU A 169 8.77 0.71 23.54
N ASN A 170 7.72 -0.10 23.50
CA ASN A 170 6.50 0.15 24.27
C ASN A 170 6.77 -0.19 25.74
N LYS A 171 6.88 0.83 26.61
CA LYS A 171 7.00 0.63 28.06
C LYS A 171 5.65 0.37 28.75
N HIS A 172 4.55 0.49 28.03
CA HIS A 172 3.20 0.28 28.56
C HIS A 172 2.51 -0.91 27.91
N ASN A 173 2.05 -1.83 28.77
CA ASN A 173 1.00 -2.79 28.48
C ASN A 173 -0.32 -2.02 28.26
N GLU A 174 -0.44 -1.29 27.15
CA GLU A 174 -1.75 -0.79 26.74
C GLU A 174 -2.65 -2.00 26.50
N GLU A 175 -3.64 -2.18 27.39
CA GLU A 175 -4.57 -3.29 27.33
C GLU A 175 -5.24 -3.36 25.96
N VAL A 176 -4.96 -4.49 25.32
CA VAL A 176 -5.48 -4.96 24.05
C VAL A 176 -6.98 -5.17 24.19
N SER A 177 -7.79 -4.15 23.87
CA SER A 177 -9.22 -4.35 23.58
C SER A 177 -9.48 -4.09 22.08
N GLY A 178 -10.10 -5.06 21.42
CA GLY A 178 -10.39 -5.06 19.98
C GLY A 178 -9.89 -6.32 19.27
N GLU A 179 -10.82 -7.13 18.77
CA GLU A 179 -10.59 -8.35 17.99
C GLU A 179 -10.24 -7.99 16.53
N TYR A 180 -9.01 -7.55 16.26
CA TYR A 180 -8.49 -7.54 14.89
C TYR A 180 -7.81 -8.89 14.64
N ASP A 181 -8.46 -9.76 13.88
CA ASP A 181 -7.91 -11.08 13.54
C ASP A 181 -6.91 -10.96 12.39
N ASP A 182 -5.63 -10.79 12.74
CA ASP A 182 -4.50 -10.72 11.81
C ASP A 182 -4.42 -11.96 10.88
N LYS A 183 -5.00 -13.11 11.29
CA LYS A 183 -5.02 -14.33 10.47
C LYS A 183 -6.13 -14.34 9.41
N LYS A 184 -7.15 -13.48 9.56
CA LYS A 184 -8.27 -13.35 8.62
C LYS A 184 -8.03 -12.24 7.61
N TYR A 185 -7.56 -11.07 8.06
CA TYR A 185 -7.50 -9.86 7.23
C TYR A 185 -6.10 -9.54 6.67
N GLY A 186 -5.04 -10.19 7.16
CA GLY A 186 -3.64 -9.90 6.84
C GLY A 186 -2.96 -9.09 7.94
N ASN A 187 -1.65 -9.30 8.08
CA ASN A 187 -0.84 -8.77 9.19
C ASN A 187 0.02 -7.56 8.81
N HIS A 188 -0.05 -7.08 7.57
CA HIS A 188 0.76 -5.96 7.09
C HIS A 188 0.06 -5.12 6.03
N ALA A 189 0.45 -3.85 5.90
CA ALA A 189 -0.06 -2.94 4.87
C ALA A 189 1.08 -2.48 3.97
N VAL A 190 0.80 -2.38 2.67
CA VAL A 190 1.73 -1.86 1.64
C VAL A 190 0.99 -0.94 0.68
N CYS A 191 1.70 -0.06 -0.01
CA CYS A 191 1.15 0.76 -1.08
C CYS A 191 1.32 0.05 -2.42
N ALA A 192 0.25 -0.05 -3.21
CA ALA A 192 0.33 -0.37 -4.63
C ALA A 192 0.30 0.92 -5.44
N VAL A 193 1.21 1.07 -6.40
CA VAL A 193 1.35 2.28 -7.21
C VAL A 193 1.48 1.91 -8.68
N ASP A 194 0.63 2.49 -9.52
CA ASP A 194 0.70 2.28 -10.96
C ASP A 194 1.73 3.24 -11.58
N ILE A 195 2.59 2.76 -12.46
CA ILE A 195 3.57 3.63 -13.13
C ILE A 195 2.97 4.16 -14.44
N PRO A 196 2.78 5.49 -14.59
CA PRO A 196 2.22 6.08 -15.79
C PRO A 196 3.02 5.70 -17.03
N GLY A 197 2.33 5.29 -18.09
CA GLY A 197 2.96 4.92 -19.37
C GLY A 197 3.69 3.57 -19.39
N LYS A 198 3.85 2.88 -18.25
CA LYS A 198 4.59 1.60 -18.19
C LYS A 198 3.71 0.35 -17.99
N ASN A 199 2.40 0.52 -17.82
CA ASN A 199 1.42 -0.55 -17.56
C ASN A 199 1.86 -1.54 -16.46
N ILE A 200 2.51 -1.04 -15.41
CA ILE A 200 2.97 -1.82 -14.27
C ILE A 200 2.41 -1.25 -12.97
N THR A 201 2.18 -2.13 -12.00
CA THR A 201 1.90 -1.76 -10.62
C THR A 201 3.06 -2.25 -9.76
N LEU A 202 3.69 -1.34 -9.03
CA LEU A 202 4.73 -1.65 -8.05
C LEU A 202 4.12 -1.70 -6.65
N MET A 203 4.79 -2.43 -5.76
CA MET A 203 4.54 -2.41 -4.32
C MET A 203 5.61 -1.54 -3.66
N LEU A 204 5.18 -0.63 -2.80
CA LEU A 204 6.02 0.17 -1.92
C LEU A 204 5.69 -0.19 -0.47
N ASP A 205 6.68 -0.62 0.28
CA ASP A 205 6.57 -0.85 1.72
C ASP A 205 7.42 0.17 2.49
N PRO A 206 6.81 1.30 2.94
CA PRO A 206 7.54 2.32 3.70
C PRO A 206 7.95 1.86 5.10
N THR A 207 7.37 0.77 5.62
CA THR A 207 7.72 0.23 6.95
C THR A 207 9.06 -0.49 6.89
N ASN A 208 9.31 -1.17 5.78
CA ASN A 208 10.51 -1.95 5.56
C ASN A 208 11.49 -1.27 4.58
N ASN A 209 11.11 -0.16 3.94
CA ASN A 209 11.92 0.49 2.90
C ASN A 209 12.23 -0.46 1.74
N VAL A 210 11.19 -1.17 1.29
CA VAL A 210 11.29 -2.18 0.23
C VAL A 210 10.39 -1.82 -0.94
N ILE A 211 10.90 -2.04 -2.15
CA ILE A 211 10.13 -1.92 -3.40
C ILE A 211 10.01 -3.31 -4.02
N GLY A 212 8.84 -3.61 -4.56
CA GLY A 212 8.59 -4.87 -5.26
C GLY A 212 7.55 -4.74 -6.36
N TYR A 213 7.14 -5.88 -6.87
CA TYR A 213 6.12 -5.97 -7.92
C TYR A 213 5.20 -7.16 -7.71
N PHE A 214 4.01 -7.06 -8.27
CA PHE A 214 2.99 -8.09 -8.17
C PHE A 214 3.17 -9.15 -9.26
N LYS A 215 3.19 -10.44 -8.87
CA LYS A 215 3.26 -11.57 -9.80
C LYS A 215 2.29 -12.67 -9.36
N GLY A 216 1.24 -12.92 -10.14
CA GLY A 216 0.20 -13.88 -9.74
C GLY A 216 -0.46 -13.42 -8.44
N LYS A 217 -0.47 -14.22 -7.36
CA LYS A 217 -0.99 -13.84 -6.02
C LYS A 217 0.11 -13.44 -5.02
N LYS A 218 1.29 -13.12 -5.53
CA LYS A 218 2.52 -12.92 -4.76
C LYS A 218 3.09 -11.54 -5.04
N ILE A 219 3.87 -11.04 -4.11
CA ILE A 219 4.69 -9.85 -4.30
C ILE A 219 6.15 -10.28 -4.17
N ILE A 220 6.94 -9.94 -5.19
CA ILE A 220 8.38 -10.22 -5.24
C ILE A 220 9.09 -8.89 -5.05
N THR A 221 10.01 -8.84 -4.10
CA THR A 221 10.82 -7.65 -3.82
C THR A 221 11.98 -7.58 -4.80
N PHE A 222 12.29 -6.39 -5.28
CA PHE A 222 13.50 -6.20 -6.09
C PHE A 222 14.76 -6.47 -5.27
N GLY A 223 15.79 -7.02 -5.90
CA GLY A 223 17.04 -7.39 -5.22
C GLY A 223 16.93 -8.58 -4.26
N GLY A 224 15.76 -9.22 -4.17
CA GLY A 224 15.52 -10.43 -3.39
C GLY A 224 15.36 -11.68 -4.26
N ASN A 225 15.73 -12.84 -3.72
CA ASN A 225 15.69 -14.12 -4.46
C ASN A 225 14.36 -14.87 -4.26
N LYS A 226 13.42 -14.36 -3.46
CA LYS A 226 12.19 -15.05 -3.08
C LYS A 226 10.98 -14.11 -3.01
N THR A 227 9.80 -14.72 -3.02
CA THR A 227 8.54 -14.03 -2.69
C THR A 227 8.54 -13.64 -1.22
N SER A 228 8.30 -12.37 -0.93
CA SER A 228 8.30 -11.86 0.45
C SER A 228 6.89 -11.60 0.98
N TYR A 229 5.91 -11.39 0.10
CA TYR A 229 4.51 -11.17 0.53
C TYR A 229 3.52 -12.02 -0.28
N LYS A 230 2.46 -12.45 0.38
CA LYS A 230 1.27 -13.03 -0.25
C LYS A 230 0.16 -12.00 -0.20
N TYR A 231 -0.43 -11.69 -1.35
CA TYR A 231 -1.59 -10.81 -1.39
C TYR A 231 -2.86 -11.65 -1.59
N ILE A 232 -3.85 -11.45 -0.74
CA ILE A 232 -5.13 -12.16 -0.85
C ILE A 232 -6.02 -11.38 -1.82
N LYS A 233 -6.26 -11.94 -3.01
CA LYS A 233 -7.18 -11.38 -4.04
C LYS A 233 -8.60 -11.09 -3.50
N LYS A 234 -8.96 -11.62 -2.33
CA LYS A 234 -10.32 -11.64 -1.81
C LYS A 234 -10.68 -10.50 -0.84
N GLU A 235 -9.71 -9.73 -0.35
CA GLU A 235 -9.96 -8.76 0.72
C GLU A 235 -9.05 -7.52 0.64
N ASN A 236 -8.82 -7.00 -0.58
CA ASN A 236 -8.10 -5.73 -0.72
C ASN A 236 -9.02 -4.58 -0.31
N TYR A 237 -9.05 -4.28 1.00
CA TYR A 237 -9.62 -3.06 1.56
C TYR A 237 -8.76 -1.88 1.14
N ILE A 238 -9.06 -1.36 -0.05
CA ILE A 238 -8.40 -0.22 -0.66
C ILE A 238 -9.14 1.04 -0.23
N THR A 239 -8.45 1.91 0.51
CA THR A 239 -8.85 3.30 0.69
C THR A 239 -8.28 4.06 -0.50
N ASN A 240 -9.12 4.51 -1.43
CA ASN A 240 -8.75 5.52 -2.42
C ASN A 240 -9.13 6.92 -1.89
N LYS A 241 -8.89 7.98 -2.68
CA LYS A 241 -9.31 9.37 -2.40
C LYS A 241 -10.79 9.53 -1.97
N THR A 242 -11.67 8.60 -2.32
CA THR A 242 -13.11 8.62 -2.04
C THR A 242 -13.56 7.63 -0.97
N ASN A 243 -12.63 6.95 -0.28
CA ASN A 243 -12.93 6.02 0.82
C ASN A 243 -13.93 4.91 0.47
N THR A 244 -13.96 4.54 -0.80
CA THR A 244 -14.77 3.46 -1.35
C THR A 244 -13.90 2.24 -1.61
N PHE A 245 -14.43 1.04 -1.34
CA PHE A 245 -13.75 -0.20 -1.69
C PHE A 245 -13.68 -0.30 -3.20
N ILE A 246 -12.49 -0.15 -3.76
CA ILE A 246 -12.26 -0.32 -5.19
C ILE A 246 -11.35 -1.53 -5.35
N LYS A 247 -11.72 -2.44 -6.25
CA LYS A 247 -10.81 -3.48 -6.72
C LYS A 247 -9.67 -2.79 -7.46
N HIS A 248 -8.47 -2.70 -6.88
CA HIS A 248 -7.28 -2.27 -7.63
C HIS A 248 -6.98 -3.37 -8.64
N GLU A 249 -7.14 -3.05 -9.92
CA GLU A 249 -6.74 -3.94 -10.98
C GLU A 249 -5.23 -3.83 -11.15
N VAL A 250 -4.51 -4.75 -10.50
CA VAL A 250 -3.05 -4.86 -10.60
C VAL A 250 -2.66 -5.00 -12.07
N LYS A 251 -1.86 -4.05 -12.56
CA LYS A 251 -1.38 -4.04 -13.93
C LYS A 251 -0.29 -5.07 -14.13
N THR A 252 -0.38 -5.83 -15.22
CA THR A 252 0.43 -7.04 -15.47
C THR A 252 1.58 -6.82 -16.45
N GLY A 253 1.88 -5.58 -16.86
CA GLY A 253 2.98 -5.27 -17.78
C GLY A 253 4.37 -5.68 -17.28
N ILE A 254 4.45 -6.08 -16.00
CA ILE A 254 5.66 -6.58 -15.37
C ILE A 254 6.20 -7.83 -16.08
N ASN A 255 5.30 -8.69 -16.58
CA ASN A 255 5.67 -9.90 -17.31
C ASN A 255 6.47 -9.56 -18.58
N LYS A 256 6.12 -8.46 -19.26
CA LYS A 256 6.82 -7.99 -20.45
C LYS A 256 8.20 -7.44 -20.10
N LEU A 257 8.31 -6.65 -19.02
CA LEU A 257 9.60 -6.11 -18.58
C LEU A 257 10.55 -7.20 -18.05
N GLU A 258 10.02 -8.25 -17.41
CA GLU A 258 10.79 -9.43 -17.03
C GLU A 258 11.32 -10.16 -18.28
N LEU A 259 10.46 -10.42 -19.27
CA LEU A 259 10.86 -11.05 -20.54
C LEU A 259 11.92 -10.23 -21.28
N ASP A 260 11.81 -8.91 -21.26
CA ASP A 260 12.76 -7.99 -21.89
C ASP A 260 14.04 -7.79 -21.05
N GLY A 261 14.13 -8.38 -19.84
CA GLY A 261 15.26 -8.23 -18.91
C GLY A 261 15.40 -6.85 -18.24
N LYS A 262 14.54 -5.88 -18.58
CA LYS A 262 14.69 -4.46 -18.21
C LYS A 262 14.22 -4.10 -16.81
N ILE A 263 13.53 -5.00 -16.13
CA ILE A 263 12.90 -4.71 -14.84
C ILE A 263 13.94 -4.40 -13.76
N ASN A 264 15.08 -5.10 -13.76
CA ASN A 264 16.15 -4.91 -12.79
C ASN A 264 16.95 -3.64 -13.08
N ASP A 265 17.11 -3.26 -14.35
CA ASP A 265 17.76 -1.99 -14.71
C ASP A 265 16.94 -0.79 -14.24
N LEU A 266 15.61 -0.92 -14.25
CA LEU A 266 14.71 0.17 -13.87
C LEU A 266 14.42 0.25 -12.37
N TYR A 267 14.35 -0.90 -11.68
CA TYR A 267 13.87 -0.98 -10.30
C TYR A 267 14.65 -1.95 -9.41
N GLY A 268 15.67 -2.62 -9.94
CA GLY A 268 16.52 -3.55 -9.21
C GLY A 268 17.37 -2.88 -8.14
N LYS A 269 18.20 -3.67 -7.47
CA LYS A 269 19.06 -3.21 -6.36
C LYS A 269 19.92 -2.01 -6.76
N GLU A 270 20.65 -2.11 -7.87
CA GLU A 270 21.57 -1.04 -8.29
C GLU A 270 20.85 0.26 -8.63
N ALA A 271 19.70 0.17 -9.33
CA ALA A 271 18.87 1.33 -9.64
C ALA A 271 18.35 2.01 -8.35
N GLN A 272 17.93 1.21 -7.38
CA GLN A 272 17.51 1.69 -6.06
C GLN A 272 18.64 2.37 -5.29
N GLU A 273 19.85 1.79 -5.29
CA GLU A 273 21.03 2.38 -4.64
C GLU A 273 21.39 3.72 -5.28
N GLN A 274 21.44 3.77 -6.61
CA GLN A 274 21.75 5.01 -7.33
C GLN A 274 20.72 6.12 -7.03
N ALA A 275 19.43 5.77 -7.03
CA ALA A 275 18.37 6.71 -6.71
C ALA A 275 18.44 7.18 -5.25
N TYR A 276 18.75 6.29 -4.30
CA TYR A 276 19.00 6.66 -2.90
C TYR A 276 20.14 7.65 -2.76
N TRP A 277 21.30 7.41 -3.39
CA TRP A 277 22.45 8.31 -3.29
C TRP A 277 22.15 9.71 -3.83
N LYS A 278 21.40 9.81 -4.93
CA LYS A 278 20.96 11.09 -5.47
C LYS A 278 20.02 11.82 -4.51
N VAL A 279 19.06 11.12 -3.93
CA VAL A 279 18.13 11.67 -2.93
C VAL A 279 18.90 12.20 -1.71
N SER A 280 19.81 11.42 -1.14
CA SER A 280 20.62 11.85 0.01
C SER A 280 21.53 13.05 -0.32
N TYR A 281 21.95 13.21 -1.58
CA TYR A 281 22.70 14.39 -2.02
C TYR A 281 21.83 15.65 -2.03
N ILE A 282 20.59 15.55 -2.53
CA ILE A 282 19.62 16.66 -2.53
C ILE A 282 19.35 17.14 -1.10
N ASP A 283 19.27 16.22 -0.14
CA ASP A 283 19.06 16.53 1.27
C ASP A 283 20.31 17.06 1.99
N GLY A 284 21.45 17.14 1.29
CA GLY A 284 22.70 17.67 1.83
C GLY A 284 23.47 16.69 2.73
N GLU A 285 23.08 15.42 2.76
CA GLU A 285 23.68 14.39 3.64
C GLU A 285 24.99 13.80 3.09
N ASN A 286 25.20 13.87 1.77
CA ASN A 286 26.40 13.34 1.11
C ASN A 286 27.19 14.42 0.37
N LYS A 287 27.87 15.32 1.10
CA LYS A 287 28.82 16.27 0.50
C LYS A 287 30.16 15.63 0.05
N GLY A 288 30.31 14.30 0.15
CA GLY A 288 31.58 13.60 0.00
C GLY A 288 31.78 12.74 -1.26
N PHE A 289 30.82 12.67 -2.19
CA PHE A 289 30.94 11.81 -3.37
C PHE A 289 30.97 12.61 -4.68
N GLN A 290 32.09 13.32 -4.92
CA GLN A 290 32.50 13.60 -6.30
C GLN A 290 33.00 12.29 -6.90
N LYS A 291 32.13 11.56 -7.59
CA LYS A 291 32.60 10.58 -8.57
C LYS A 291 33.12 11.40 -9.75
N SER A 292 34.45 11.43 -9.91
CA SER A 292 35.10 11.86 -11.15
C SER A 292 34.43 11.13 -12.31
N LEU A 293 33.79 11.90 -13.21
CA LEU A 293 33.45 11.44 -14.55
C LEU A 293 34.72 11.09 -15.32
#